data_AF-A0A968QDE3-F1
#
_entry.id   AF-A0A968QDE3-F1
#
_cell.length_a   1.000
_cell.length_b   1.000
_cell.length_c   1.000
_cell.angle_alpha   90.00
_cell.angle_beta   90.00
_cell.angle_gamma   90.00
#
_symmetry.space_group_name_H-M   'P 1'
#
loop_
_entity.id
_entity.type
_entity.pdbx_description
1 polymer ?
#
loop_
_entity_poly.entity_id
_entity_poly.type
_entity_poly.pdbx_seq_one_letter_code
_entity_poly.pdbx_strand_id
1 'polypeptide(L)'
;MLKPTPILARFKSPVWAWGKGFLLAFLALRLWFWLVTFPNSDEAYYWIWGQHSGFSYYDHPPFQAWVQGAVAAVLGRSTLRCGCQTW
;
A
#
# COMPACT_ATOMS: atom_id res chain seq x y z
N MET A 1 37.86 -11.19 -23.81
CA MET A 1 37.48 -9.76 -23.62
C MET A 1 35.96 -9.68 -23.67
N LEU A 2 35.28 -9.83 -22.54
CA LEU A 2 33.80 -9.85 -22.49
C LEU A 2 33.30 -8.40 -22.49
N LYS A 3 32.55 -8.01 -23.53
CA LYS A 3 31.88 -6.70 -23.56
C LYS A 3 30.87 -6.64 -22.40
N PRO A 4 30.83 -5.55 -21.62
CA PRO A 4 29.85 -5.41 -20.54
C PRO A 4 28.44 -5.50 -21.13
N THR A 5 27.62 -6.39 -20.57
CA THR A 5 26.24 -6.61 -20.97
C THR A 5 25.39 -5.33 -20.85
N PRO A 6 24.51 -5.02 -21.81
CA PRO A 6 23.85 -3.71 -21.94
C PRO A 6 22.69 -3.47 -20.96
N ILE A 7 22.51 -4.32 -19.94
CA ILE A 7 21.34 -4.24 -19.05
C ILE A 7 21.31 -2.94 -18.25
N LEU A 8 22.49 -2.41 -17.88
CA LEU A 8 22.64 -1.13 -17.17
C LEU A 8 22.54 0.10 -18.09
N ALA A 9 22.69 -0.08 -19.42
CA ALA A 9 22.58 1.01 -20.38
C ALA A 9 21.13 1.35 -20.76
N ARG A 10 20.17 0.49 -20.39
CA ARG A 10 18.73 0.60 -20.73
C ARG A 10 18.04 1.84 -20.14
N PHE A 11 18.62 2.45 -19.11
CA PHE A 11 17.98 3.48 -18.27
C PHE A 11 18.60 4.88 -18.38
N LYS A 12 19.16 5.23 -19.54
CA LYS A 12 19.73 6.57 -19.81
C LYS A 12 18.90 7.43 -20.77
N SER A 13 17.63 7.10 -21.00
CA SER A 13 16.75 7.96 -21.81
C SER A 13 16.17 9.10 -20.97
N PRO A 14 15.93 10.29 -21.56
CA PRO A 14 15.26 11.38 -20.85
C PRO A 14 13.88 10.97 -20.31
N VAL A 15 13.17 10.08 -21.03
CA VAL A 15 11.89 9.49 -20.59
C VAL A 15 12.01 8.80 -19.23
N TRP A 16 13.13 8.12 -18.94
CA TRP A 16 13.35 7.48 -17.65
C TRP A 16 13.56 8.49 -16.52
N ALA A 17 14.19 9.64 -16.80
CA ALA A 17 14.34 10.70 -15.79
C ALA A 17 12.98 11.29 -15.41
N TRP A 18 12.14 11.60 -16.40
CA TRP A 18 10.77 12.08 -16.18
C TRP A 18 9.90 11.03 -15.50
N GLY A 19 9.97 9.77 -15.95
CA GLY A 19 9.23 8.65 -15.35
C GLY A 19 9.59 8.43 -13.88
N LYS A 20 10.89 8.46 -13.53
CA LYS A 20 11.32 8.39 -12.13
C LYS A 20 10.79 9.55 -11.29
N GLY A 21 10.89 10.78 -11.80
CA GLY A 21 10.38 11.96 -11.11
C GLY A 21 8.88 11.85 -10.82
N PHE A 22 8.10 11.46 -11.83
CA PHE A 22 6.67 11.21 -11.69
C PHE A 22 6.36 10.12 -10.67
N LEU A 23 7.05 8.98 -10.74
CA LEU A 23 6.84 7.87 -9.79
C LEU A 23 7.14 8.28 -8.35
N LEU A 24 8.24 9.02 -8.13
CA LEU A 24 8.59 9.53 -6.80
C LEU A 24 7.56 10.56 -6.30
N ALA A 25 7.11 11.47 -7.16
CA ALA A 25 6.07 12.44 -6.82
C ALA A 25 4.74 11.75 -6.48
N PHE A 26 4.34 10.75 -7.27
CA PHE A 26 3.13 9.97 -7.02
C PHE A 26 3.23 9.18 -5.72
N LEU A 27 4.38 8.55 -5.44
CA LEU A 27 4.61 7.84 -4.18
C LEU A 27 4.58 8.80 -2.98
N ALA A 28 5.20 9.98 -3.09
CA ALA A 28 5.17 11.00 -2.06
C ALA A 28 3.74 11.50 -1.80
N LEU A 29 2.97 11.74 -2.86
CA LEU A 29 1.55 12.10 -2.75
C LEU A 29 0.76 10.98 -2.06
N ARG A 30 1.02 9.72 -2.42
CA ARG A 30 0.34 8.56 -1.85
C ARG A 30 0.60 8.43 -0.34
N LEU A 31 1.85 8.61 0.08
CA LEU A 31 2.26 8.63 1.48
C LEU A 31 1.66 9.82 2.23
N TRP A 32 1.62 10.99 1.60
CA TRP A 32 0.98 12.18 2.18
C TRP A 32 -0.49 11.92 2.49
N PHE A 33 -1.25 11.38 1.53
CA PHE A 33 -2.66 11.02 1.77
C PHE A 33 -2.79 10.06 2.94
N TRP A 34 -1.99 8.98 2.98
CA TRP A 34 -2.02 8.02 4.10
C TRP A 34 -1.81 8.62 5.48
N LEU A 35 -1.01 9.68 5.60
CA LEU A 35 -0.71 10.29 6.89
C LEU A 35 -1.74 11.35 7.31
N VAL A 36 -2.45 11.95 6.36
CA VAL A 36 -3.29 13.13 6.60
C VAL A 36 -4.79 12.82 6.53
N THR A 37 -5.22 11.83 5.75
CA THR A 37 -6.64 11.49 5.67
C THR A 37 -7.08 10.61 6.84
N PHE A 38 -8.24 10.95 7.41
CA PHE A 38 -8.89 10.12 8.41
C PHE A 38 -9.43 8.84 7.79
N PRO A 39 -9.46 7.73 8.55
CA PRO A 39 -10.00 6.49 8.04
C PRO A 39 -11.46 6.62 7.62
N ASN A 40 -11.82 6.04 6.48
CA ASN A 40 -13.22 6.00 6.04
C ASN A 40 -14.00 4.91 6.81
N SER A 41 -15.32 4.90 6.65
CA SER A 41 -16.18 3.92 7.33
C SER A 41 -15.88 2.48 6.91
N ASP A 42 -15.52 2.27 5.65
CA ASP A 42 -15.22 0.94 5.11
C ASP A 42 -13.91 0.39 5.72
N GLU A 43 -12.92 1.24 5.91
CA GLU A 43 -11.66 0.94 6.59
C GLU A 43 -11.89 0.51 8.03
N ALA A 44 -12.74 1.24 8.74
CA ALA A 44 -13.09 0.89 10.12
C ALA A 44 -13.79 -0.48 10.17
N TYR A 45 -14.65 -0.77 9.19
CA TYR A 45 -15.32 -2.06 9.06
C TYR A 45 -14.33 -3.23 8.86
N TYR A 46 -13.44 -3.13 7.86
CA TYR A 46 -12.44 -4.16 7.59
C TYR A 46 -11.42 -4.30 8.74
N TRP A 47 -11.11 -3.20 9.43
CA TRP A 47 -10.22 -3.21 10.58
C TRP A 47 -10.79 -3.97 11.78
N ILE A 48 -12.08 -3.79 12.07
CA ILE A 48 -12.77 -4.55 13.12
C ILE A 48 -12.89 -6.02 12.71
N TRP A 49 -13.20 -6.29 11.44
CA TRP A 49 -13.25 -7.66 10.93
C TRP A 49 -11.89 -8.36 10.99
N GLY A 50 -10.78 -7.66 10.72
CA GLY A 50 -9.44 -8.24 10.91
C GLY A 50 -9.16 -8.68 12.36
N GLN A 51 -9.76 -8.01 13.34
CA GLN A 51 -9.67 -8.38 14.75
C GLN A 51 -10.61 -9.54 15.11
N HIS A 52 -11.77 -9.63 14.47
CA HIS A 52 -12.75 -10.71 14.61
C HIS A 52 -12.87 -11.51 13.32
N SER A 53 -11.79 -12.21 12.96
CA SER A 53 -11.65 -12.86 11.67
C SER A 53 -12.72 -13.94 11.45
N GLY A 54 -13.72 -13.61 10.62
CA GLY A 54 -14.69 -14.56 10.04
C GLY A 54 -14.37 -14.86 8.58
N PHE A 55 -14.92 -15.96 8.05
CA PHE A 55 -14.75 -16.35 6.64
C PHE A 55 -15.55 -15.52 5.64
N SER A 56 -16.64 -14.89 6.08
CA SER A 56 -17.43 -13.97 5.26
C SER A 56 -18.21 -13.08 6.19
N TYR A 57 -18.28 -11.80 5.84
CA TYR A 57 -19.28 -10.89 6.38
C TYR A 57 -20.32 -10.62 5.28
N TYR A 58 -21.06 -9.52 5.36
CA TYR A 58 -22.30 -9.27 4.63
C TYR A 58 -22.14 -9.27 3.09
N ASP A 59 -20.94 -9.00 2.59
CA ASP A 59 -20.73 -8.40 1.29
C ASP A 59 -19.48 -8.90 0.53
N HIS A 60 -18.45 -9.41 1.22
CA HIS A 60 -17.15 -9.73 0.60
C HIS A 60 -16.46 -10.98 1.17
N PRO A 61 -15.50 -11.59 0.43
CA PRO A 61 -14.60 -12.60 0.96
C PRO A 61 -13.56 -11.99 1.92
N PRO A 62 -12.97 -12.78 2.83
CA PRO A 62 -12.34 -12.27 4.05
C PRO A 62 -10.89 -11.84 3.87
N PHE A 63 -10.32 -12.05 2.68
CA PHE A 63 -8.89 -11.91 2.43
C PHE A 63 -8.37 -10.53 2.82
N GLN A 64 -9.10 -9.48 2.46
CA GLN A 64 -8.75 -8.11 2.82
C GLN A 64 -8.70 -7.93 4.33
N ALA A 65 -9.76 -8.32 5.06
CA ALA A 65 -9.83 -8.21 6.52
C ALA A 65 -8.68 -8.98 7.20
N TRP A 66 -8.35 -10.17 6.73
CA TRP A 66 -7.26 -10.97 7.32
C TRP A 66 -5.90 -10.34 7.12
N VAL A 67 -5.63 -9.76 5.94
CA VAL A 67 -4.39 -8.99 5.71
C VAL A 67 -4.31 -7.80 6.66
N GLN A 68 -5.43 -7.09 6.85
CA GLN A 68 -5.50 -5.98 7.80
C GLN A 68 -5.21 -6.43 9.24
N GLY A 69 -5.82 -7.54 9.67
CA GLY A 69 -5.58 -8.16 10.97
C GLY A 69 -4.12 -8.57 11.18
N ALA A 70 -3.49 -9.19 10.17
CA ALA A 70 -2.08 -9.57 10.23
C ALA A 70 -1.16 -8.35 10.37
N VAL A 71 -1.41 -7.28 9.62
CA VAL A 71 -0.64 -6.03 9.73
C VAL A 71 -0.85 -5.38 11.09
N ALA A 72 -2.07 -5.41 11.64
CA ALA A 72 -2.37 -4.94 12.98
C ALA A 72 -1.64 -5.75 14.07
N ALA A 73 -1.51 -7.07 13.87
CA ALA A 73 -0.79 -7.95 14.78
C ALA A 73 0.73 -7.67 14.80
N VAL A 74 1.34 -7.39 13.64
CA VAL A 74 2.78 -7.13 13.54
C VAL A 74 3.15 -5.72 13.99
N LEU A 75 2.34 -4.73 13.63
CA LEU A 75 2.71 -3.33 13.79
C LEU A 75 1.88 -2.59 14.86
N GLY A 76 0.92 -3.25 15.50
CA GLY A 76 0.06 -2.69 16.55
C GLY A 76 -1.14 -1.89 16.03
N ARG A 77 -2.04 -1.55 16.96
CA ARG A 77 -3.34 -0.94 16.71
C ARG A 77 -3.28 0.59 16.89
N SER A 78 -3.08 1.34 15.81
CA SER A 78 -3.12 2.81 15.81
C SER A 78 -3.94 3.34 14.62
N THR A 79 -4.51 4.53 14.77
CA THR A 79 -5.38 5.18 13.74
C THR A 79 -4.67 5.40 12.41
N LEU A 80 -3.37 5.68 12.45
CA LEU A 80 -2.52 5.80 11.25
C LEU A 80 -2.50 4.52 10.41
N ARG A 81 -2.79 3.37 11.02
CA ARG A 81 -2.65 2.06 10.37
C ARG A 81 -3.94 1.56 9.72
N CYS A 82 -5.11 1.96 10.23
CA CYS A 82 -6.39 1.73 9.55
C CYS A 82 -6.39 2.35 8.15
N GLY A 83 -5.92 3.61 8.03
CA GLY A 83 -5.86 4.32 6.73
C GLY A 83 -4.75 3.85 5.78
N CYS A 84 -3.83 3.00 6.25
CA CYS A 84 -2.73 2.47 5.43
C CYS A 84 -3.21 1.38 4.46
N GLN A 85 -4.39 0.80 4.69
CA GLN A 85 -4.71 -0.52 4.13
C GLN A 85 -5.71 -0.49 2.97
N THR A 86 -6.42 0.61 2.71
CA THR A 86 -7.36 0.68 1.58
C THR A 86 -7.50 2.09 1.01
N TRP A 87 -6.48 2.50 0.26
CA TRP A 87 -6.69 3.40 -0.88
C TRP A 87 -5.84 2.93 -2.07
#